data_AF-A0A1Q7YKR9-F1
#
_entry.id   AF-A0A1Q7YKR9-F1
#
_cell.length_a   1.000
_cell.length_b   1.000
_cell.length_c   1.000
_cell.angle_alpha   90.00
_cell.angle_beta   90.00
_cell.angle_gamma   90.00
#
_symmetry.space_group_name_H-M   'P 1'
#
loop_
_entity.id
_entity.type
_entity.pdbx_description
1 polymer ?
#
loop_
_entity_poly.entity_id
_entity_poly.type
_entity_poly.pdbx_seq_one_letter_code
_entity_poly.pdbx_strand_id
1 'polypeptide(L)'
;MSQQITIEVSEQVVRQAAQVAAQTKRSVEEVLAFWLESLITELPVEELSDDEVLALTELHFTDEQQAALSNLLAQNREGALDAEGQRRLDDLMRLYEHGLLRKSQAMRIAVQRGLIAPLQA
;
A
#
# COMPACT_ATOMS: atom_id res chain seq x y z
N MET A 1 7.45 -16.61 -13.59
CA MET A 1 6.87 -17.05 -14.87
C MET A 1 6.26 -15.81 -15.53
N SER A 2 6.62 -15.49 -16.77
CA SER A 2 6.10 -14.31 -17.48
C SER A 2 5.24 -14.74 -18.67
N GLN A 3 4.06 -14.14 -18.83
CA GLN A 3 3.17 -14.39 -19.97
C GLN A 3 2.91 -13.07 -20.70
N GLN A 4 2.97 -13.09 -22.04
CA GLN A 4 2.65 -11.92 -22.86
C GLN A 4 1.15 -11.82 -23.07
N ILE A 5 0.59 -10.65 -22.77
CA ILE A 5 -0.81 -10.30 -22.98
C ILE A 5 -0.88 -9.00 -23.78
N THR A 6 -1.83 -8.91 -24.70
CA THR A 6 -2.13 -7.67 -25.43
C THR A 6 -3.32 -7.01 -24.77
N ILE A 7 -3.16 -5.75 -24.34
CA ILE A 7 -4.19 -4.96 -23.68
C ILE A 7 -4.46 -3.68 -24.46
N GLU A 8 -5.73 -3.28 -24.57
CA GLU A 8 -6.09 -1.96 -25.06
C GLU A 8 -6.14 -0.99 -23.88
N VAL A 9 -5.40 0.12 -23.99
CA VAL A 9 -5.33 1.16 -22.95
C VAL A 9 -5.66 2.52 -23.56
N SER A 10 -6.12 3.46 -22.73
CA SER A 10 -6.38 4.83 -23.21
C SER A 10 -5.08 5.55 -23.58
N GLU A 11 -5.16 6.52 -24.50
CA GLU A 11 -4.00 7.33 -24.88
C GLU A 11 -3.37 8.05 -23.67
N GLN A 12 -4.17 8.41 -22.66
CA GLN A 12 -3.66 9.06 -21.46
C GLN A 12 -2.67 8.17 -20.71
N VAL A 13 -2.97 6.86 -20.60
CA VAL A 13 -2.10 5.88 -19.95
C VAL A 13 -0.78 5.75 -20.70
N VAL A 14 -0.84 5.69 -22.03
CA VAL A 14 0.37 5.63 -22.89
C VAL A 14 1.23 6.88 -22.72
N ARG A 15 0.62 8.07 -22.71
CA ARG A 15 1.35 9.35 -22.52
C ARG A 15 2.06 9.41 -21.17
N GLN A 16 1.39 9.00 -20.09
CA GLN A 16 1.98 9.00 -18.75
C GLN A 16 3.11 7.97 -18.64
N ALA A 17 2.93 6.77 -19.17
CA ALA A 17 3.96 5.74 -19.17
C ALA A 17 5.19 6.18 -19.98
N ALA A 18 5.00 6.83 -21.14
CA ALA A 18 6.10 7.38 -21.94
C ALA A 18 6.90 8.46 -21.21
N GLN A 19 6.23 9.33 -20.44
CA GLN A 19 6.89 10.35 -19.64
C GLN A 19 7.78 9.76 -18.55
N VAL A 20 7.32 8.69 -17.89
CA VAL A 20 8.08 7.99 -16.85
C VAL A 20 9.21 7.16 -17.46
N ALA A 21 8.95 6.46 -18.56
CA ALA A 21 9.93 5.70 -19.33
C ALA A 21 11.13 6.56 -19.75
N ALA A 22 10.88 7.78 -20.24
CA ALA A 22 11.93 8.73 -20.62
C ALA A 22 12.81 9.17 -19.42
N GLN A 23 12.21 9.34 -18.23
CA GLN A 23 12.93 9.72 -17.02
C GLN A 23 13.75 8.55 -16.43
N THR A 24 13.22 7.33 -16.52
CA THR A 24 13.85 6.13 -15.93
C THR A 24 14.74 5.37 -16.91
N LYS A 25 14.85 5.80 -18.18
CA LYS A 25 15.54 5.10 -19.28
C LYS A 25 15.04 3.65 -19.46
N ARG A 26 13.74 3.45 -19.34
CA ARG A 26 13.06 2.15 -19.52
C ARG A 26 12.15 2.20 -20.73
N SER A 27 11.70 1.05 -21.22
CA SER A 27 10.65 1.03 -22.25
C SER A 27 9.28 1.33 -21.65
N VAL A 28 8.32 1.73 -22.50
CA VAL A 28 6.93 1.99 -22.06
C VAL A 28 6.29 0.71 -21.53
N GLU A 29 6.54 -0.42 -22.18
CA GLU A 29 6.05 -1.74 -21.81
C GLU A 29 6.56 -2.17 -20.44
N GLU A 30 7.84 -1.92 -20.14
CA GLU A 30 8.43 -2.22 -18.84
C GLU A 30 7.83 -1.36 -17.72
N VAL A 31 7.53 -0.09 -17.99
CA VAL A 31 6.87 0.81 -17.03
C VAL A 31 5.43 0.36 -16.78
N LEU A 32 4.69 0.01 -17.84
CA LEU A 32 3.32 -0.50 -17.73
C LEU A 32 3.28 -1.84 -17.00
N ALA A 33 4.17 -2.77 -17.33
CA ALA A 33 4.29 -4.04 -16.63
C ALA A 33 4.60 -3.83 -15.14
N PHE A 34 5.52 -2.91 -14.80
CA PHE A 34 5.83 -2.57 -13.42
C PHE A 34 4.62 -1.95 -12.69
N TRP A 35 3.83 -1.10 -13.34
CA TRP A 35 2.60 -0.57 -12.74
C TRP A 35 1.55 -1.67 -12.52
N LEU A 36 1.37 -2.57 -13.48
CA LEU A 36 0.46 -3.71 -13.35
C LEU A 36 0.92 -4.66 -12.23
N GLU A 37 2.21 -4.98 -12.16
CA GLU A 37 2.79 -5.75 -11.07
C GLU A 37 2.62 -5.04 -9.73
N SER A 38 2.84 -3.72 -9.68
CA SER A 38 2.63 -2.90 -8.48
C SER A 38 1.17 -2.88 -8.01
N LEU A 39 0.21 -2.99 -8.94
CA LEU A 39 -1.21 -3.12 -8.61
C LEU A 39 -1.54 -4.55 -8.12
N ILE A 40 -0.88 -5.56 -8.65
CA ILE A 40 -1.08 -6.97 -8.26
C ILE A 40 -0.39 -7.30 -6.94
N THR A 41 0.76 -6.68 -6.63
CA THR A 41 1.42 -6.84 -5.31
C THR A 41 0.52 -6.45 -4.15
N GLU A 42 -0.55 -5.72 -4.43
CA GLU A 42 -1.56 -5.29 -3.47
C GLU A 42 -2.96 -5.38 -4.10
N LEU A 43 -3.40 -6.61 -4.40
CA LEU A 43 -4.77 -6.91 -4.85
C LEU A 43 -5.81 -6.06 -4.09
N PRO A 44 -6.79 -5.46 -4.81
CA PRO A 44 -7.91 -4.76 -4.18
C PRO A 44 -8.54 -5.66 -3.12
N VAL A 45 -8.89 -5.09 -1.97
CA VAL A 45 -9.44 -5.88 -0.85
C VAL A 45 -10.75 -6.58 -1.24
N GLU A 46 -11.47 -6.03 -2.22
CA GLU A 46 -12.65 -6.60 -2.84
C GLU A 46 -12.41 -7.94 -3.55
N GLU A 47 -11.19 -8.19 -4.02
CA GLU A 47 -10.80 -9.40 -4.79
C GLU A 47 -10.18 -10.47 -3.90
N LEU A 48 -9.88 -10.16 -2.63
CA LEU A 48 -9.32 -11.10 -1.65
C LEU A 48 -10.36 -12.14 -1.21
N SER A 49 -9.89 -13.32 -0.82
CA SER A 49 -10.71 -14.33 -0.17
C SER A 49 -11.22 -13.89 1.22
N ASP A 50 -12.24 -14.55 1.75
CA ASP A 50 -12.80 -14.20 3.06
C ASP A 50 -11.77 -14.31 4.19
N ASP A 51 -10.90 -15.32 4.15
CA ASP A 51 -9.82 -15.51 5.13
C ASP A 51 -8.78 -14.37 5.07
N GLU A 52 -8.42 -13.93 3.86
CA GLU A 52 -7.48 -12.82 3.65
C GLU A 52 -8.08 -11.48 4.08
N VAL A 53 -9.38 -11.27 3.81
CA VAL A 53 -10.11 -10.08 4.29
C VAL A 53 -10.12 -10.06 5.81
N LEU A 54 -10.44 -11.18 6.48
CA LEU A 54 -10.43 -11.28 7.94
C LEU A 54 -9.03 -11.01 8.52
N ALA A 55 -7.99 -11.61 7.95
CA ALA A 55 -6.60 -11.34 8.36
C ALA A 55 -6.23 -9.86 8.27
N LEU A 56 -6.68 -9.15 7.22
CA LEU A 56 -6.46 -7.71 7.09
C LEU A 56 -7.22 -6.87 8.12
N THR A 57 -8.37 -7.33 8.62
CA THR A 57 -9.08 -6.63 9.71
C THR A 57 -8.31 -6.68 11.02
N GLU A 58 -7.49 -7.71 11.22
CA GLU A 58 -6.65 -7.86 12.40
C GLU A 58 -5.29 -7.16 12.25
N LEU A 59 -4.97 -6.64 11.07
CA LEU A 59 -3.68 -5.99 10.81
C LEU A 59 -3.38 -4.91 11.86
N HIS A 60 -2.19 -5.01 12.45
CA HIS A 60 -1.64 -4.03 13.37
C HIS A 60 -0.12 -4.01 13.23
N PHE A 61 0.50 -2.91 13.63
CA PHE A 61 1.95 -2.86 13.77
C PHE A 61 2.42 -3.92 14.76
N THR A 62 3.58 -4.51 14.49
CA THR A 62 4.24 -5.34 15.51
C THR A 62 4.62 -4.48 16.71
N ASP A 63 4.78 -5.09 17.87
CA ASP A 63 5.19 -4.37 19.08
C ASP A 63 6.51 -3.60 18.86
N GLU A 64 7.42 -4.17 18.09
CA GLU A 64 8.69 -3.54 17.71
C GLU A 64 8.48 -2.31 16.80
N GLN A 65 7.63 -2.41 15.77
CA GLN A 65 7.30 -1.28 14.90
C GLN A 65 6.59 -0.16 15.66
N GLN A 66 5.67 -0.51 16.56
CA GLN A 66 4.92 0.44 17.37
C GLN A 66 5.84 1.17 18.36
N ALA A 67 6.77 0.46 19.01
CA ALA A 67 7.76 1.04 19.89
C ALA A 67 8.72 1.96 19.12
N ALA A 68 9.21 1.52 17.96
CA ALA A 68 10.09 2.31 17.10
C ALA A 68 9.41 3.59 16.63
N LEU A 69 8.16 3.51 16.17
CA LEU A 69 7.37 4.68 15.76
C LEU A 69 7.17 5.65 16.93
N SER A 70 6.81 5.14 18.11
CA SER A 70 6.59 5.97 19.31
C SER A 70 7.86 6.72 19.72
N ASN A 71 9.01 6.05 19.70
CA ASN A 71 10.30 6.65 20.03
C ASN A 71 10.72 7.73 19.02
N LEU A 72 10.58 7.45 17.73
CA LEU A 72 10.91 8.43 16.68
C LEU A 72 9.98 9.64 16.72
N LEU A 73 8.69 9.45 17.01
CA LEU A 73 7.76 10.56 17.20
C LEU A 73 8.11 11.42 18.42
N ALA A 74 8.57 10.81 19.51
CA ALA A 74 9.02 11.54 20.69
C ALA A 74 10.27 12.39 20.37
N GLN A 75 11.28 11.79 19.74
CA GLN A 75 12.50 12.50 19.34
C GLN A 75 12.24 13.60 18.31
N ASN A 76 11.30 13.39 17.37
CA ASN A 76 10.91 14.40 16.39
C ASN A 76 10.24 15.61 17.06
N ARG A 77 9.40 15.39 18.08
CA ARG A 77 8.78 16.49 18.86
C ARG A 77 9.81 17.32 19.62
N GLU A 78 10.90 16.69 20.06
CA GLU A 78 12.01 17.33 20.75
C GLU A 78 13.01 17.99 19.79
N GLY A 79 12.84 17.84 18.46
CA GLY A 79 13.78 18.34 17.46
C GLY A 79 15.13 17.62 17.46
N ALA A 80 15.20 16.43 18.06
CA ALA A 80 16.42 15.64 18.25
C ALA A 80 16.64 14.59 17.13
N LEU A 81 15.78 14.58 16.11
CA LEU A 81 15.85 13.64 15.00
C LEU A 81 16.92 14.05 13.99
N ASP A 82 17.84 13.14 13.67
CA ASP A 82 18.78 13.31 12.56
C ASP A 82 18.16 12.90 11.22
N ALA A 83 18.90 13.08 10.12
CA ALA A 83 18.41 12.77 8.77
C ALA A 83 18.15 11.28 8.52
N GLU A 84 18.74 10.37 9.31
CA GLU A 84 18.45 8.94 9.23
C GLU A 84 17.16 8.60 9.97
N GLY A 85 17.01 9.14 11.18
CA GLY A 85 15.79 9.03 11.98
C GLY A 85 14.58 9.61 11.26
N GLN A 86 14.75 10.73 10.54
CA GLN A 86 13.68 11.36 9.76
C GLN A 86 13.21 10.47 8.61
N ARG A 87 14.14 9.89 7.85
CA ARG A 87 13.81 8.90 6.81
C ARG A 87 13.10 7.68 7.38
N ARG A 88 13.60 7.15 8.50
CA ARG A 88 13.01 5.98 9.16
C ARG A 88 11.61 6.26 9.72
N LEU A 89 11.40 7.47 10.25
CA LEU A 89 10.07 7.93 10.68
C LEU A 89 9.11 8.02 9.50
N ASP A 90 9.55 8.63 8.39
CA ASP A 90 8.73 8.74 7.17
C ASP A 90 8.35 7.36 6.63
N ASP A 91 9.28 6.41 6.61
CA ASP A 91 9.01 5.04 6.14
C ASP A 91 8.00 4.31 7.05
N LEU A 92 8.14 4.44 8.38
CA LEU A 92 7.19 3.87 9.33
C LEU A 92 5.82 4.54 9.24
N MET A 93 5.76 5.85 9.04
CA MET A 93 4.50 6.57 8.85
C MET A 93 3.78 6.11 7.58
N ARG A 94 4.49 5.93 6.46
CA ARG A 94 3.89 5.38 5.23
C ARG A 94 3.33 3.99 5.44
N LEU A 95 4.08 3.10 6.11
CA LEU A 95 3.61 1.75 6.41
C LEU A 95 2.36 1.79 7.31
N TYR A 96 2.33 2.70 8.28
CA TYR A 96 1.21 2.85 9.21
C TYR A 96 -0.06 3.33 8.50
N GLU A 97 0.03 4.41 7.74
CA GLU A 97 -1.08 4.97 6.97
C GLU A 97 -1.61 3.97 5.95
N HIS A 98 -0.70 3.27 5.27
CA HIS A 98 -1.04 2.24 4.31
C HIS A 98 -1.79 1.07 4.97
N GLY A 99 -1.27 0.55 6.09
CA GLY A 99 -1.90 -0.53 6.84
C GLY A 99 -3.29 -0.15 7.37
N LEU A 100 -3.45 1.08 7.88
CA LEU A 100 -4.74 1.61 8.32
C LEU A 100 -5.77 1.66 7.18
N LEU A 101 -5.34 2.14 6.00
CA LEU A 101 -6.22 2.21 4.83
C LEU A 101 -6.72 0.81 4.45
N ARG A 102 -5.81 -0.16 4.29
CA ARG A 102 -6.18 -1.54 3.95
C ARG A 102 -7.08 -2.17 5.00
N LYS A 103 -6.79 -1.97 6.29
CA LYS A 103 -7.62 -2.45 7.39
C LYS A 103 -9.04 -1.88 7.33
N SER A 104 -9.18 -0.58 7.05
CA SER A 104 -10.49 0.07 6.94
C SER A 104 -11.30 -0.48 5.76
N GLN A 105 -10.64 -0.71 4.62
CA GLN A 105 -11.25 -1.34 3.44
C GLN A 105 -11.67 -2.78 3.75
N ALA A 106 -10.81 -3.55 4.42
CA ALA A 106 -11.12 -4.91 4.85
C ALA A 106 -12.30 -4.97 5.81
N MET A 107 -12.37 -4.05 6.78
CA MET A 107 -13.51 -3.98 7.70
C MET A 107 -14.83 -3.73 6.94
N ARG A 108 -14.81 -2.81 5.96
CA ARG A 108 -15.98 -2.55 5.09
C ARG A 108 -16.40 -3.81 4.33
N ILE A 109 -15.44 -4.50 3.69
CA ILE A 109 -15.73 -5.71 2.90
C ILE A 109 -16.18 -6.86 3.79
N ALA A 110 -15.56 -7.04 4.97
CA ALA A 110 -15.96 -8.05 5.94
C ALA A 110 -17.41 -7.86 6.41
N VAL A 111 -17.83 -6.61 6.66
CA VAL A 111 -19.22 -6.29 6.98
C VAL A 111 -20.14 -6.53 5.77
N GLN A 112 -19.73 -6.09 4.57
CA GLN A 112 -20.52 -6.28 3.34
C GLN A 112 -20.75 -7.76 3.01
N ARG A 113 -19.74 -8.61 3.24
CA ARG A 113 -19.81 -10.06 3.04
C ARG A 113 -20.45 -10.80 4.22
N GLY A 114 -20.77 -10.12 5.32
CA GLY A 114 -21.38 -10.72 6.51
C GLY A 114 -20.42 -11.52 7.40
N LEU A 115 -19.11 -11.33 7.26
CA LEU A 115 -18.07 -11.98 8.05
C LEU A 115 -17.93 -11.34 9.45
N ILE A 116 -18.18 -10.04 9.55
CA ILE A 116 -18.14 -9.26 10.80
C ILE A 116 -19.44 -8.48 10.96
N ALA A 117 -19.96 -8.38 12.19
CA ALA A 117 -21.14 -7.59 12.47
C ALA A 117 -20.87 -6.07 12.30
N PRO A 118 -21.84 -5.29 11.76
CA PRO A 118 -21.71 -3.84 11.72
C PRO A 118 -21.50 -3.26 13.12
N LEU A 119 -20.65 -2.23 13.23
CA LEU A 119 -20.50 -1.48 14.47
C LEU A 119 -21.87 -0.88 14.84
N GLN A 120 -22.37 -1.22 16.03
CA GLN A 120 -23.56 -0.58 16.59
C GLN A 120 -23.17 0.81 17.08
N ALA A 121 -23.91 1.83 16.63
CA ALA A 121 -23.72 3.23 17.01
C ALA A 121 -24.33 3.54 18.39
#